data_AF-A0A6H9L5V4-F1
#
_entry.id   AF-A0A6H9L5V4-F1
#
_cell.length_a   1.000
_cell.length_b   1.000
_cell.length_c   1.000
_cell.angle_alpha   90.00
_cell.angle_beta   90.00
_cell.angle_gamma   90.00
#
_symmetry.space_group_name_H-M   'P 1'
#
loop_
_entity.id
_entity.type
_entity.pdbx_description
1 polymer ?
#
loop_
_entity_poly.entity_id
_entity_poly.type
_entity_poly.pdbx_seq_one_letter_code
_entity_poly.pdbx_strand_id
1 'polypeptide(L)'
;MVSVFIIFVPLILLFETVIAKPEDGGNQAPSSVDIYEKLKSKDYYTQIACLQYIVKHCDKIDGSKCVFDLMQIYKTGKNTKICLLVINVLEKMKNRTAIQVLQNQYYTQSNPVLQNAIWVALQKVKS
;
A
#
# COMPACT_ATOMS: atom_id res chain seq x y z
N MET A 1 5.89 2.78 -40.60
CA MET A 1 5.94 1.84 -39.46
C MET A 1 6.25 2.65 -38.22
N VAL A 2 5.25 2.90 -37.37
CA VAL A 2 5.39 3.76 -36.19
C VAL A 2 5.92 2.90 -35.04
N SER A 3 7.20 3.03 -34.73
CA SER A 3 7.79 2.50 -33.50
C SER A 3 7.19 3.25 -32.31
N VAL A 4 6.24 2.61 -31.63
CA VAL A 4 5.73 3.08 -30.35
C VAL A 4 6.77 2.71 -29.29
N PHE A 5 7.63 3.67 -28.96
CA PHE A 5 8.44 3.61 -27.75
C PHE A 5 7.49 3.57 -26.56
N ILE A 6 7.31 2.38 -25.99
CA ILE A 6 6.65 2.20 -24.70
C ILE A 6 7.55 2.89 -23.68
N ILE A 7 7.10 4.06 -23.23
CA ILE A 7 7.71 4.78 -22.12
C ILE A 7 7.46 3.92 -20.88
N PHE A 8 8.42 3.05 -20.60
CA PHE A 8 8.56 2.36 -19.33
C PHE A 8 8.86 3.47 -18.31
N VAL A 9 7.83 4.02 -17.67
CA VAL A 9 8.02 4.81 -16.46
C VAL A 9 8.34 3.78 -15.38
N PRO A 10 9.59 3.63 -14.91
CA PRO A 10 9.81 2.89 -13.69
C PRO A 10 9.08 3.69 -12.60
N LEU A 11 7.95 3.15 -12.14
CA LEU A 11 7.26 3.58 -10.93
C LEU A 11 8.09 3.12 -9.70
N ILE A 12 9.38 3.43 -9.74
CA ILE A 12 10.43 3.06 -8.80
C ILE A 12 11.31 4.31 -8.79
N LEU A 13 11.57 4.89 -7.62
CA LEU A 13 12.47 6.03 -7.34
C LEU A 13 11.82 7.37 -6.89
N LEU A 14 10.74 7.37 -6.11
CA LEU A 14 10.40 8.53 -5.27
C LEU A 14 9.84 8.12 -3.89
N PHE A 15 10.57 7.27 -3.17
CA PHE A 15 10.38 7.08 -1.73
C PHE A 15 11.72 7.21 -1.02
N GLU A 16 12.45 8.28 -1.30
CA GLU A 16 13.51 8.71 -0.41
C GLU A 16 12.90 9.36 0.83
N THR A 17 13.25 8.76 1.98
CA THR A 17 13.50 9.43 3.26
C THR A 17 12.39 10.29 3.85
N VAL A 18 11.46 9.67 4.59
CA VAL A 18 11.02 10.19 5.90
C VAL A 18 10.86 8.98 6.83
N ILE A 19 11.97 8.52 7.41
CA ILE A 19 11.91 7.87 8.71
C ILE A 19 11.90 9.03 9.70
N ALA A 20 10.69 9.50 10.05
CA ALA A 20 10.55 10.37 11.19
C ALA A 20 11.07 9.59 12.39
N LYS A 21 12.20 10.03 12.95
CA LYS A 21 12.68 9.59 14.27
C LYS A 21 11.51 9.76 15.24
N PRO A 22 11.00 8.71 15.89
CA PRO A 22 10.36 8.92 17.17
C PRO A 22 11.47 9.30 18.16
N GLU A 23 11.34 10.46 18.77
CA GLU A 23 12.19 10.83 19.90
C GLU A 23 12.02 9.80 21.03
N ASP A 24 13.18 9.35 21.50
CA ASP A 24 13.47 8.66 22.76
C ASP A 24 12.86 7.27 23.05
N GLY A 25 13.78 6.33 23.31
CA GLY A 25 13.47 5.09 24.05
C GLY A 25 13.46 3.80 23.24
N GLY A 26 14.62 3.38 22.74
CA GLY A 26 14.88 1.97 22.43
C GLY A 26 14.77 1.59 20.96
N ASN A 27 15.87 1.02 20.42
CA ASN A 27 15.92 0.31 19.14
C ASN A 27 15.09 -0.98 19.20
N GLN A 28 13.77 -0.86 19.40
CA GLN A 28 12.85 -1.97 19.24
C GLN A 28 12.12 -1.73 17.92
N ALA A 29 12.34 -2.65 16.98
CA ALA A 29 11.45 -2.77 15.83
C ALA A 29 10.01 -2.77 16.37
N PRO A 30 9.11 -1.93 15.85
CA PRO A 30 7.74 -1.89 16.35
C PRO A 30 7.20 -3.32 16.30
N SER A 31 6.72 -3.81 17.44
CA SER A 31 6.15 -5.15 17.51
C SER A 31 5.02 -5.26 16.49
N SER A 32 4.78 -6.44 15.93
CA SER A 32 3.67 -6.62 14.98
C SER A 32 2.34 -6.10 15.52
N VAL A 33 2.11 -6.22 16.82
CA VAL A 33 0.94 -5.70 17.54
C VAL A 33 0.84 -4.17 17.45
N ASP A 34 1.94 -3.46 17.69
CA ASP A 34 2.00 -1.99 17.67
C ASP A 34 1.77 -1.42 16.25
N ILE A 35 2.19 -2.14 15.21
CA ILE A 35 1.98 -1.73 13.81
C ILE A 35 0.49 -1.75 13.44
N TYR A 36 -0.25 -2.78 13.85
CA TYR A 36 -1.67 -2.90 13.52
C TYR A 36 -2.52 -1.86 14.26
N GLU A 37 -2.17 -1.52 15.50
CA GLU A 37 -2.84 -0.44 16.23
C GLU A 37 -2.56 0.92 15.60
N LYS A 38 -1.30 1.19 15.25
CA LYS A 38 -0.91 2.44 14.59
C LYS A 38 -1.48 2.58 13.18
N LEU A 39 -1.75 1.48 12.48
CA LEU A 39 -2.45 1.49 11.19
C LEU A 39 -3.87 2.06 11.29
N LYS A 40 -4.53 1.89 12.45
CA LYS A 40 -5.86 2.43 12.75
C LYS A 40 -5.82 3.87 13.28
N SER A 41 -4.64 4.45 13.45
CA SER A 41 -4.49 5.83 13.89
C SER A 41 -5.19 6.79 12.93
N LYS A 42 -5.80 7.85 13.48
CA LYS A 42 -6.37 8.95 12.68
C LYS A 42 -5.28 9.88 12.13
N ASP A 43 -4.04 9.74 12.60
CA ASP A 43 -2.92 10.52 12.12
C ASP A 43 -2.35 9.96 10.81
N TYR A 44 -2.41 10.78 9.76
CA TYR A 44 -2.00 10.39 8.41
C TYR A 44 -0.51 10.05 8.30
N TYR A 45 0.36 10.74 9.05
CA TYR A 45 1.80 10.49 9.02
C TYR A 45 2.13 9.14 9.65
N THR A 46 1.48 8.82 10.76
CA THR A 46 1.57 7.54 11.45
C THR A 46 1.09 6.40 10.56
N GLN A 47 -0.05 6.58 9.86
CA GLN A 47 -0.55 5.59 8.91
C GLN A 47 0.41 5.35 7.75
N ILE A 48 0.97 6.42 7.16
CA ILE A 48 1.94 6.31 6.07
C ILE A 48 3.20 5.57 6.53
N ALA A 49 3.75 5.92 7.69
CA ALA A 49 4.93 5.26 8.25
C ALA A 49 4.67 3.76 8.49
N CYS A 50 3.50 3.40 9.01
CA CYS A 50 3.11 2.01 9.22
C CYS A 50 2.98 1.26 7.89
N LEU A 51 2.29 1.84 6.90
CA LEU A 51 2.15 1.23 5.58
C LEU A 51 3.52 1.01 4.91
N GLN A 52 4.42 1.99 4.97
CA GLN A 52 5.78 1.86 4.45
C GLN A 52 6.58 0.77 5.17
N TYR A 53 6.44 0.69 6.49
CA TYR A 53 7.06 -0.39 7.26
C TYR A 53 6.53 -1.76 6.86
N ILE A 54 5.21 -1.89 6.68
CA ILE A 54 4.57 -3.13 6.23
C ILE A 54 5.05 -3.51 4.82
N VAL A 55 5.12 -2.55 3.89
CA VAL A 55 5.71 -2.80 2.56
C VAL A 55 7.13 -3.33 2.71
N LYS A 56 7.97 -2.72 3.56
CA LYS A 56 9.37 -3.13 3.71
C LYS A 56 9.54 -4.50 4.37
N HIS A 57 8.70 -4.81 5.34
CA HIS A 57 8.82 -6.01 6.19
C HIS A 57 7.71 -7.03 5.99
N CYS A 58 7.05 -6.99 4.82
CA CYS A 58 5.90 -7.85 4.48
C CYS A 58 6.18 -9.35 4.70
N ASP A 59 7.41 -9.81 4.50
CA ASP A 59 7.80 -11.22 4.66
C ASP A 59 7.80 -11.68 6.13
N LYS A 60 7.82 -10.73 7.08
CA LYS A 60 7.87 -10.98 8.53
C LYS A 60 6.54 -10.70 9.23
N ILE A 61 5.56 -10.17 8.51
CA ILE A 61 4.28 -9.72 9.04
C ILE A 61 3.21 -10.65 8.50
N ASP A 62 2.35 -11.14 9.38
CA ASP A 62 1.18 -11.90 8.96
C ASP A 62 0.19 -10.94 8.28
N GLY A 63 0.26 -10.89 6.94
CA GLY A 63 -0.54 -10.01 6.12
C GLY A 63 -2.05 -10.28 6.25
N SER A 64 -2.44 -11.51 6.62
CA SER A 64 -3.85 -11.88 6.74
C SER A 64 -4.60 -11.05 7.80
N LYS A 65 -3.92 -10.68 8.89
CA LYS A 65 -4.49 -9.92 10.00
C LYS A 65 -4.80 -8.46 9.64
N CYS A 66 -4.01 -7.86 8.76
CA CYS A 66 -4.18 -6.46 8.37
C CYS A 66 -4.97 -6.25 7.08
N VAL A 67 -5.22 -7.29 6.27
CA VAL A 67 -5.91 -7.12 4.98
C VAL A 67 -7.28 -6.46 5.15
N PHE A 68 -8.05 -6.82 6.18
CA PHE A 68 -9.34 -6.19 6.44
C PHE A 68 -9.18 -4.69 6.75
N ASP A 69 -8.25 -4.35 7.64
CA ASP A 69 -7.99 -2.97 8.05
C ASP A 69 -7.46 -2.13 6.87
N LEU A 70 -6.58 -2.70 6.04
CA LEU A 70 -6.09 -2.09 4.81
C LEU A 70 -7.23 -1.80 3.84
N MET A 71 -8.15 -2.74 3.63
CA MET A 71 -9.30 -2.53 2.75
C MET A 71 -10.26 -1.46 3.30
N GLN A 72 -10.43 -1.37 4.62
CA GLN A 72 -11.19 -0.28 5.25
C GLN A 72 -10.53 1.08 5.03
N ILE A 73 -9.20 1.16 5.20
CA ILE A 73 -8.42 2.38 4.94
C ILE A 73 -8.52 2.79 3.47
N TYR A 74 -8.46 1.84 2.54
CA TYR A 74 -8.64 2.15 1.11
C TYR A 74 -10.03 2.71 0.80
N LYS A 75 -11.08 2.12 1.37
CA LYS A 75 -12.48 2.54 1.13
C LYS A 75 -12.81 3.89 1.74
N THR A 76 -12.28 4.17 2.93
CA THR A 76 -12.53 5.42 3.66
C THR A 76 -11.50 6.51 3.34
N GLY A 77 -10.37 6.12 2.76
CA GLY A 77 -9.23 6.97 2.48
C GLY A 77 -9.53 8.00 1.40
N LYS A 78 -9.47 9.28 1.79
CA LYS A 78 -9.52 10.41 0.85
C LYS A 78 -8.15 10.74 0.26
N ASN A 79 -7.08 10.26 0.89
CA ASN A 79 -5.72 10.56 0.49
C ASN A 79 -5.19 9.52 -0.51
N THR A 80 -4.99 9.95 -1.76
CA THR A 80 -4.45 9.14 -2.85
C THR A 80 -3.15 8.42 -2.48
N LYS A 81 -2.23 9.05 -1.73
CA LYS A 81 -0.96 8.43 -1.34
C LYS A 81 -1.16 7.22 -0.43
N ILE A 82 -2.09 7.32 0.51
CA ILE A 82 -2.43 6.22 1.43
C ILE A 82 -3.07 5.09 0.65
N CYS A 83 -4.01 5.40 -0.24
CA CYS A 83 -4.65 4.38 -1.08
C CYS A 83 -3.65 3.66 -1.98
N LEU A 84 -2.67 4.37 -2.55
CA LEU A 84 -1.57 3.77 -3.32
C LEU A 84 -0.70 2.84 -2.47
N LEU A 85 -0.32 3.28 -1.27
CA LEU A 85 0.46 2.46 -0.35
C LEU A 85 -0.31 1.20 0.05
N VAL A 86 -1.62 1.30 0.31
CA VAL A 86 -2.47 0.14 0.58
C VAL A 86 -2.49 -0.84 -0.59
N ILE A 87 -2.68 -0.36 -1.82
CA ILE A 87 -2.65 -1.23 -3.01
C ILE A 87 -1.30 -1.95 -3.10
N ASN A 88 -0.19 -1.23 -2.90
CA ASN A 88 1.16 -1.80 -2.94
C ASN A 88 1.39 -2.84 -1.82
N VAL A 89 0.88 -2.59 -0.61
CA VAL A 89 0.92 -3.57 0.50
C VAL A 89 0.16 -4.84 0.10
N LEU A 90 -1.08 -4.70 -0.39
CA LEU A 90 -1.92 -5.83 -0.76
C LEU A 90 -1.31 -6.65 -1.92
N GLU A 91 -0.70 -5.96 -2.89
CA GLU A 91 0.08 -6.57 -3.97
C GLU A 91 1.25 -7.39 -3.40
N LYS A 92 2.05 -6.80 -2.51
CA LYS A 92 3.23 -7.46 -1.95
C LYS A 92 2.87 -8.66 -1.07
N MET A 93 1.74 -8.60 -0.37
CA MET A 93 1.16 -9.72 0.38
C MET A 93 0.61 -10.84 -0.51
N LYS A 94 0.54 -10.63 -1.84
CA LYS A 94 -0.04 -11.57 -2.81
C LYS A 94 -1.47 -12.00 -2.45
N ASN A 95 -2.24 -11.13 -1.79
CA ASN A 95 -3.58 -11.46 -1.34
C ASN A 95 -4.59 -11.36 -2.49
N ARG A 96 -4.88 -12.50 -3.14
CA ARG A 96 -5.77 -12.57 -4.30
C ARG A 96 -7.17 -12.04 -4.00
N THR A 97 -7.73 -12.38 -2.84
CA THR A 97 -9.08 -11.97 -2.45
C THR A 97 -9.18 -10.45 -2.32
N ALA A 98 -8.23 -9.82 -1.66
CA ALA A 98 -8.21 -8.36 -1.52
C ALA A 98 -8.08 -7.66 -2.87
N ILE A 99 -7.21 -8.17 -3.75
CA ILE A 99 -6.99 -7.61 -5.09
C ILE A 99 -8.22 -7.79 -5.98
N GLN A 100 -8.95 -8.90 -5.88
CA GLN A 100 -10.25 -9.07 -6.53
C GLN A 100 -11.29 -8.07 -6.03
N VAL A 101 -11.32 -7.78 -4.72
CA VAL A 101 -12.23 -6.74 -4.19
C VAL A 101 -11.85 -5.36 -4.74
N LEU A 102 -10.57 -5.06 -4.94
CA LEU A 102 -10.12 -3.84 -5.61
C LEU A 102 -10.56 -3.78 -7.08
N GLN A 103 -10.67 -4.91 -7.78
CA GLN A 103 -11.20 -4.95 -9.14
C GLN A 103 -12.62 -4.39 -9.24
N ASN A 104 -13.48 -4.69 -8.25
CA ASN A 104 -14.83 -4.12 -8.24
C ASN A 104 -14.82 -2.59 -8.06
N GLN A 105 -13.79 -2.06 -7.39
CA GLN A 105 -13.59 -0.61 -7.21
C GLN A 105 -12.94 0.06 -8.43
N TYR A 106 -12.30 -0.69 -9.32
CA TYR A 106 -11.65 -0.16 -10.52
C TYR A 106 -12.63 0.61 -11.43
N TYR A 107 -13.85 0.06 -11.60
CA TYR A 107 -14.87 0.64 -12.46
C TYR A 107 -15.55 1.89 -11.87
N THR A 108 -15.48 2.04 -10.55
CA THR A 108 -16.05 3.19 -9.83
C THR A 108 -15.00 4.23 -9.45
N GLN A 109 -13.72 3.97 -9.72
CA GLN A 109 -12.62 4.84 -9.32
C GLN A 109 -12.46 6.00 -10.30
N SER A 110 -12.81 7.20 -9.87
CA SER A 110 -12.67 8.42 -10.67
C SER A 110 -11.22 8.90 -10.79
N ASN A 111 -10.34 8.48 -9.88
CA ASN A 111 -8.93 8.89 -9.90
C ASN A 111 -8.11 7.98 -10.84
N PRO A 112 -7.56 8.50 -11.96
CA PRO A 112 -6.84 7.69 -12.93
C PRO A 112 -5.55 7.08 -12.37
N VAL A 113 -4.93 7.71 -11.36
CA VAL A 113 -3.71 7.19 -10.72
C VAL A 113 -4.03 5.95 -9.89
N LEU A 114 -5.12 5.98 -9.12
CA LEU A 114 -5.58 4.82 -8.34
C LEU A 114 -6.10 3.72 -9.27
N GLN A 115 -6.80 4.09 -10.33
CA GLN A 115 -7.28 3.14 -11.33
C GLN A 115 -6.11 2.39 -11.99
N ASN A 116 -5.04 3.10 -12.40
CA ASN A 116 -3.84 2.48 -12.95
C ASN A 116 -3.14 1.57 -11.93
N ALA A 117 -3.02 2.00 -10.67
CA ALA A 117 -2.41 1.18 -9.62
C ALA A 117 -3.17 -0.13 -9.37
N ILE A 118 -4.51 -0.09 -9.36
CA ILE A 118 -5.34 -1.30 -9.26
C ILE A 118 -5.12 -2.20 -10.47
N TRP A 119 -5.07 -1.64 -11.68
CA TRP A 119 -4.83 -2.42 -12.89
C TRP A 119 -3.48 -3.14 -12.86
N VAL A 120 -2.41 -2.46 -12.47
CA VAL A 120 -1.07 -3.05 -12.30
C VAL A 120 -1.09 -4.19 -11.28
N ALA A 121 -1.74 -3.98 -10.13
CA ALA A 121 -1.87 -5.01 -9.10
C ALA A 121 -2.64 -6.24 -9.61
N LEU A 122 -3.69 -6.03 -10.41
CA LEU A 122 -4.48 -7.11 -11.02
C LEU A 122 -3.68 -7.94 -12.04
N GLN A 123 -2.85 -7.30 -12.86
CA GLN A 123 -2.02 -8.02 -13.84
C GLN A 123 -1.02 -8.94 -13.15
N LYS A 124 -0.41 -8.49 -12.06
CA LYS A 124 0.59 -9.27 -11.30
C LYS A 124 0.02 -10.47 -10.57
N VAL A 125 -1.26 -10.44 -10.20
CA VAL A 125 -1.94 -11.60 -9.57
C VAL A 125 -2.32 -12.68 -10.59
N LYS A 126 -2.55 -12.29 -11.84
CA LYS A 126 -2.93 -13.20 -12.93
C LYS A 126 -1.73 -13.91 -13.55
N SER A 127 -0.55 -13.29 -13.50
CA SER A 127 0.73 -13.90 -13.89
C SER A 127 1.21 -14.91 -12.85
#